data_AF-A0A967UG82-F1
#
_entry.id   AF-A0A967UG82-F1
#
_cell.length_a   1.000
_cell.length_b   1.000
_cell.length_c   1.000
_cell.angle_alpha   90.00
_cell.angle_beta   90.00
_cell.angle_gamma   90.00
#
_symmetry.space_group_name_H-M   'P 1'
#
loop_
_entity.id
_entity.type
_entity.pdbx_description
1 polymer ?
#
loop_
_entity_poly.entity_id
_entity_poly.type
_entity_poly.pdbx_seq_one_letter_code
_entity_poly.pdbx_strand_id
1 'polypeptide(L)'
;MNGQSPSTHSGEVRRALDLVIKARSQYASYLHQVANGERPADTNRRNCLKRRCEVTLEAWRLSHEEWKKKDWPTEVHLPDSNPPP
;
A
#
# COMPACT_ATOMS: atom_id res chain seq x y z
N MET A 1 4.57 6.83 28.28
CA MET A 1 5.48 6.97 27.11
C MET A 1 4.74 6.42 25.88
N ASN A 2 4.14 7.26 25.05
CA ASN A 2 3.50 6.82 23.79
C ASN A 2 3.73 7.91 22.73
N GLY A 3 4.94 7.95 22.20
CA GLY A 3 5.29 8.75 21.03
C GLY A 3 5.47 7.82 19.83
N GLN A 4 4.36 7.31 19.27
CA GLN A 4 4.41 6.81 17.90
C GLN A 4 4.46 8.03 16.99
N SER A 5 5.66 8.43 16.60
CA SER A 5 5.85 9.55 15.68
C SER A 5 5.11 9.28 14.36
N PRO A 6 4.34 10.25 13.83
CA PRO A 6 3.62 10.12 12.56
C PRO A 6 4.53 9.78 11.37
N SER A 7 5.83 10.03 11.49
CA SER A 7 6.87 9.70 10.51
C SER A 7 7.07 8.18 10.30
N THR A 8 6.83 7.34 11.32
CA THR A 8 7.06 5.89 11.21
C THR A 8 5.96 5.22 10.37
N HIS A 9 4.70 5.63 10.55
CA HIS A 9 3.57 5.05 9.81
C HIS A 9 3.57 5.43 8.33
N SER A 10 3.97 6.67 8.00
CA SER A 10 4.17 7.08 6.60
C SER A 10 5.23 6.21 5.90
N GLY A 11 6.28 5.81 6.63
CA GLY A 11 7.32 4.91 6.14
C GLY A 11 6.84 3.48 5.86
N GLU A 12 5.97 2.94 6.71
CA GLU A 12 5.38 1.59 6.53
C GLU A 12 4.46 1.53 5.31
N VAL A 13 3.56 2.51 5.16
CA VAL A 13 2.66 2.59 3.99
C VAL A 13 3.47 2.69 2.69
N ARG A 14 4.54 3.51 2.68
CA ARG A 14 5.41 3.65 1.52
C ARG A 14 6.15 2.36 1.18
N ARG A 15 6.71 1.66 2.19
CA ARG A 15 7.34 0.35 1.98
C ARG A 15 6.35 -0.69 1.45
N ALA A 16 5.13 -0.71 1.96
CA ALA A 16 4.10 -1.62 1.48
C ALA A 16 3.73 -1.32 0.00
N LEU A 17 3.66 -0.04 -0.37
CA LEU A 17 3.42 0.38 -1.76
C LEU A 17 4.58 -0.05 -2.68
N ASP A 18 5.83 0.12 -2.26
CA ASP A 18 6.99 -0.34 -3.04
C ASP A 18 6.96 -1.86 -3.28
N LEU A 19 6.51 -2.63 -2.30
CA LEU A 19 6.33 -4.07 -2.45
C LEU A 19 5.24 -4.42 -3.46
N VAL A 20 4.12 -3.68 -3.47
CA VAL A 20 3.05 -3.83 -4.47
C VAL A 20 3.59 -3.57 -5.87
N ILE A 21 4.31 -2.46 -6.07
CA ILE A 21 4.90 -2.10 -7.36
C ILE A 21 5.83 -3.21 -7.83
N LYS A 22 6.77 -3.64 -6.97
CA LYS A 22 7.72 -4.71 -7.29
C LYS A 22 7.04 -6.03 -7.65
N ALA A 23 6.03 -6.44 -6.89
CA ALA A 23 5.28 -7.68 -7.16
C ALA A 23 4.55 -7.61 -8.51
N ARG A 24 3.89 -6.48 -8.81
CA ARG A 24 3.19 -6.27 -10.08
C ARG A 24 4.15 -6.22 -11.26
N SER A 25 5.30 -5.55 -11.13
CA SER A 25 6.33 -5.52 -12.18
C SER A 25 6.87 -6.92 -12.48
N GLN A 26 7.09 -7.74 -11.45
CA GLN A 26 7.52 -9.13 -11.64
C GLN A 26 6.46 -9.97 -12.37
N TYR A 27 5.19 -9.81 -12.01
CA TYR A 27 4.09 -10.51 -12.68
C TYR A 27 3.93 -10.07 -14.13
N ALA A 28 3.96 -8.76 -14.40
CA ALA A 28 3.89 -8.21 -15.75
C ALA A 28 5.07 -8.68 -16.63
N SER A 29 6.29 -8.66 -16.09
CA SER A 29 7.48 -9.17 -16.79
C SER A 29 7.35 -10.65 -17.13
N TYR A 30 6.84 -11.47 -16.21
CA TYR A 30 6.57 -12.87 -16.48
C TYR A 30 5.56 -13.05 -17.61
N LEU A 31 4.44 -12.33 -17.60
CA LEU A 31 3.43 -12.40 -18.66
C LEU A 31 3.99 -11.99 -20.03
N HIS A 32 4.82 -10.94 -20.06
CA HIS A 32 5.49 -10.47 -21.27
C HIS A 32 6.44 -11.52 -21.83
N GLN A 33 7.28 -12.13 -20.99
CA GLN A 33 8.17 -13.22 -21.40
C GLN A 33 7.42 -14.43 -21.96
N VAL A 34 6.27 -14.78 -21.37
CA VAL A 34 5.41 -15.85 -21.88
C VAL A 34 4.81 -15.48 -23.23
N ALA A 35 4.31 -14.25 -23.38
CA ALA A 35 3.72 -13.77 -24.63
C ALA A 35 4.73 -13.71 -25.79
N ASN A 36 5.99 -13.37 -25.50
CA ASN A 36 7.07 -13.33 -26.48
C ASN A 36 7.69 -14.71 -26.77
N GLY A 37 7.26 -15.77 -26.09
CA GLY A 37 7.86 -17.09 -26.20
C GLY A 37 9.26 -17.23 -25.58
N GLU A 38 9.72 -16.22 -24.83
CA GLU A 38 11.00 -16.22 -24.11
C GLU A 38 10.99 -17.19 -22.91
N ARG A 39 9.80 -17.57 -22.44
CA ARG A 39 9.60 -18.50 -21.32
C ARG A 39 8.33 -19.34 -21.51
N PRO A 40 8.31 -20.61 -21.10
CA PRO A 40 7.10 -21.42 -21.09
C PRO A 40 6.03 -20.91 -20.11
N ALA A 41 4.76 -21.12 -20.47
CA ALA A 41 3.61 -20.83 -19.61
C ALA A 41 3.54 -21.81 -18.42
N ASP A 42 4.29 -21.50 -17.36
CA ASP A 42 4.25 -22.20 -16.07
C ASP A 42 3.10 -21.70 -15.17
N THR A 43 2.02 -22.48 -15.09
CA THR A 43 0.85 -22.19 -14.25
C THR A 43 1.18 -22.03 -12.77
N ASN A 44 2.10 -22.81 -12.22
CA ASN A 44 2.49 -22.72 -10.81
C ASN A 44 3.21 -21.40 -10.54
N ARG A 45 4.16 -21.03 -11.41
CA ARG A 45 4.87 -19.76 -11.31
C ARG A 45 3.91 -18.57 -11.48
N ARG A 46 2.99 -18.64 -12.44
CA ARG A 46 1.94 -17.63 -12.65
C ARG A 46 1.10 -17.45 -11.40
N ASN A 47 0.59 -18.54 -10.82
CA ASN A 47 -0.25 -18.51 -9.63
C ASN A 47 0.52 -17.99 -8.40
N CYS A 48 1.79 -18.33 -8.24
CA CYS A 48 2.66 -17.81 -7.20
C CYS A 48 2.83 -16.28 -7.31
N LEU A 49 3.13 -15.76 -8.51
CA LEU A 49 3.29 -14.33 -8.75
C LEU A 49 1.98 -13.57 -8.57
N LYS A 50 0.85 -14.15 -9.01
CA LYS A 50 -0.49 -13.60 -8.78
C LYS A 50 -0.79 -13.50 -7.29
N ARG A 51 -0.60 -14.58 -6.52
CA ARG A 51 -0.78 -14.59 -5.07
C ARG A 51 0.09 -13.55 -4.37
N ARG A 52 1.34 -13.37 -4.83
CA ARG A 52 2.24 -12.34 -4.30
C ARG A 52 1.68 -10.92 -4.52
N CYS A 53 1.07 -10.65 -5.68
CA CYS A 53 0.41 -9.38 -5.94
C CYS A 53 -0.79 -9.17 -4.98
N GLU A 54 -1.60 -10.20 -4.78
CA GLU A 54 -2.76 -10.15 -3.88
C GLU A 54 -2.33 -9.86 -2.43
N VAL A 55 -1.37 -10.62 -1.90
CA VAL A 55 -0.86 -10.46 -0.52
C VAL A 55 -0.22 -9.08 -0.30
N THR A 56 0.60 -8.61 -1.24
CA THR A 56 1.22 -7.28 -1.09
C THR A 56 0.20 -6.15 -1.17
N LEU A 57 -0.82 -6.29 -2.01
CA LEU A 57 -1.90 -5.30 -2.11
C LEU A 57 -2.74 -5.25 -0.83
N GLU A 58 -3.06 -6.41 -0.25
CA GLU A 58 -3.77 -6.50 1.03
C GLU A 58 -2.96 -5.86 2.16
N ALA A 59 -1.66 -6.16 2.25
CA ALA A 59 -0.77 -5.54 3.23
C ALA A 59 -0.74 -4.00 3.10
N TRP A 60 -0.64 -3.48 1.87
CA TRP A 60 -0.71 -2.03 1.64
C TRP A 60 -2.07 -1.45 2.03
N ARG A 61 -3.19 -2.10 1.71
CA ARG A 61 -4.53 -1.64 2.10
C ARG A 61 -4.65 -1.53 3.61
N LEU A 62 -4.25 -2.57 4.35
CA LEU A 62 -4.28 -2.57 5.82
C LEU A 62 -3.42 -1.44 6.39
N SER A 63 -2.18 -1.29 5.92
CA SER A 63 -1.31 -0.19 6.38
C SER A 63 -1.89 1.19 6.05
N HIS A 64 -2.49 1.36 4.86
CA HIS A 64 -3.08 2.62 4.43
C HIS A 64 -4.34 2.97 5.21
N GLU A 65 -5.19 1.99 5.54
CA GLU A 65 -6.37 2.18 6.39
C GLU A 65 -5.98 2.60 7.82
N GLU A 66 -4.96 1.97 8.40
CA GLU A 66 -4.44 2.35 9.71
C GLU A 66 -3.83 3.76 9.70
N TRP A 67 -3.12 4.12 8.64
CA TRP A 67 -2.63 5.48 8.46
C TRP A 67 -3.79 6.49 8.36
N LYS A 68 -4.81 6.21 7.54
CA LYS A 68 -5.98 7.08 7.36
C LYS A 68 -6.73 7.35 8.68
N LYS A 69 -6.81 6.35 9.57
CA LYS A 69 -7.42 6.51 10.91
C LYS A 69 -6.62 7.43 11.84
N LYS A 70 -5.29 7.49 11.66
CA LYS A 70 -4.39 8.29 12.50
C LYS A 70 -4.16 9.72 11.99
N ASP A 71 -4.21 9.91 10.68
CA ASP A 71 -3.94 11.21 10.03
C ASP A 71 -5.21 12.06 9.82
N TRP A 72 -6.41 11.53 10.09
CA TRP A 72 -7.63 12.34 10.05
C TRP A 72 -7.87 13.04 11.39
N PRO A 73 -7.69 14.37 11.50
CA PRO A 73 -8.28 15.11 12.60
C PRO A 73 -9.79 15.08 12.41
N THR A 74 -10.46 14.17 13.12
CA THR A 74 -11.88 14.35 13.42
C THR A 74 -12.00 15.65 14.20
N GLU A 75 -12.65 16.62 13.58
CA GLU A 75 -12.95 17.97 14.10
C GLU A 75 -11.75 18.91 14.26
N VAL A 76 -11.49 19.67 13.20
CA VAL A 76 -11.11 21.08 13.39
C VAL A 76 -12.34 21.77 13.95
N HIS A 77 -12.50 21.75 15.28
CA HIS A 77 -13.44 22.62 15.96
C HIS A 77 -12.93 24.05 15.73
N LEU A 78 -13.48 24.73 14.72
CA LEU A 78 -13.25 26.15 14.50
C LEU A 78 -13.67 26.85 15.81
N PRO A 79 -12.78 27.59 16.50
CA PRO A 79 -13.21 28.39 17.62
C PRO A 79 -14.26 29.38 17.11
N ASP A 80 -15.47 29.25 17.64
CA ASP A 80 -16.60 30.15 17.43
C ASP A 80 -16.09 31.59 17.63
N SER A 81 -15.94 32.31 16.52
CA SER A 81 -15.47 33.68 16.53
C SER A 81 -16.62 34.58 16.97
N ASN A 82 -16.92 34.55 18.26
CA ASN A 82 -17.79 35.52 18.91
C ASN A 82 -16.91 36.64 19.49
N PRO A 83 -16.89 37.86 18.89
CA PRO A 83 -16.28 39.00 19.55
C PRO A 83 -17.14 39.40 20.78
N PRO A 84 -16.53 39.72 21.93
CA PRO A 84 -17.27 40.27 23.06
C PRO A 84 -17.84 41.66 22.73
N PRO A 85 -18.93 42.08 23.43
CA PRO A 85 -19.67 43.31 23.16
C PRO A 85 -18.88 44.60 23.40
#